data_AF-A0A7S3X0C6-F1
#
_entry.id   AF-A0A7S3X0C6-F1
#
_cell.length_a   1.000
_cell.length_b   1.000
_cell.length_c   1.000
_cell.angle_alpha   90.00
_cell.angle_beta   90.00
_cell.angle_gamma   90.00
#
_symmetry.space_group_name_H-M   'P 1'
#
loop_
_entity.id
_entity.type
_entity.pdbx_description
1 polymer ?
#
loop_
_entity_poly.entity_id
_entity_poly.type
_entity_poly.pdbx_seq_one_letter_code
_entity_poly.pdbx_strand_id
1 'polypeptide(L)'
;GAEPQAAATTTFDSNCITPGTEFMSRCAEVLAYYIRHKLQTDEVWRSLRVILSAADAPGEGEHKIAEHIRSARELPRRHCVYGLDADLIMLALATHAPTICILREKVVFRKASADDRRKVS
;
A
#
# COMPACT_ATOMS: atom_id res chain seq x y z
N GLY A 1 38.47 -31.93 1.29
CA GLY A 1 37.03 -31.66 1.19
C GLY A 1 36.75 -30.36 1.87
N ALA A 2 36.36 -29.34 1.11
CA ALA A 2 35.82 -28.10 1.65
C ALA A 2 34.39 -28.02 1.11
N GLU A 3 33.41 -28.08 2.00
CA GLU A 3 32.01 -27.90 1.64
C GLU A 3 31.78 -26.47 1.14
N PRO A 4 30.97 -26.27 0.10
CA PRO A 4 30.64 -24.93 -0.37
C PRO A 4 29.73 -24.25 0.67
N GLN A 5 30.17 -23.11 1.20
CA GLN A 5 29.31 -22.24 2.01
C GLN A 5 28.15 -21.74 1.14
N ALA A 6 26.92 -22.14 1.50
CA ALA A 6 25.72 -21.64 0.88
C ALA A 6 25.62 -20.13 1.07
N ALA A 7 25.56 -19.37 -0.03
CA ALA A 7 25.34 -17.94 0.00
C ALA A 7 24.02 -17.66 0.74
N ALA A 8 24.08 -16.97 1.88
CA ALA A 8 22.91 -16.54 2.61
C ALA A 8 22.06 -15.65 1.70
N THR A 9 20.89 -16.14 1.29
CA THR A 9 19.91 -15.32 0.60
C THR A 9 19.46 -14.23 1.55
N THR A 10 19.81 -12.98 1.26
CA THR A 10 19.38 -11.81 2.04
C THR A 10 17.89 -11.58 1.79
N THR A 11 17.04 -12.33 2.48
CA THR A 11 15.59 -12.17 2.45
C THR A 11 15.19 -10.90 3.17
N PHE A 12 14.29 -10.12 2.58
CA PHE A 12 13.73 -8.92 3.21
C PHE A 12 12.88 -9.30 4.43
N ASP A 13 13.19 -8.72 5.59
CA ASP A 13 12.39 -8.89 6.81
C ASP A 13 11.15 -7.99 6.76
N SER A 14 10.00 -8.56 6.41
CA SER A 14 8.74 -7.83 6.30
C SER A 14 8.24 -7.24 7.62
N ASN A 15 8.72 -7.71 8.77
CA ASN A 15 8.33 -7.14 10.07
C ASN A 15 8.79 -5.68 10.21
N CYS A 16 9.79 -5.26 9.42
CA CYS A 16 10.19 -3.86 9.37
C CYS A 16 9.10 -2.93 8.78
N ILE A 17 8.05 -3.48 8.15
CA ILE A 17 6.86 -2.72 7.70
C ILE A 17 5.88 -2.58 8.87
N THR A 18 6.35 -1.94 9.95
CA THR A 18 5.54 -1.63 11.14
C THR A 18 5.89 -0.21 11.61
N PRO A 19 4.90 0.60 12.04
CA PRO A 19 5.18 1.90 12.65
C PRO A 19 6.21 1.79 13.80
N GLY A 20 7.06 2.82 13.92
CA GLY A 20 8.12 2.87 14.95
C GLY A 20 9.45 2.22 14.55
N THR A 21 9.53 1.55 13.40
CA THR A 21 10.79 1.04 12.87
C THR A 21 11.58 2.11 12.11
N GLU A 22 12.91 1.98 12.07
CA GLU A 22 13.77 2.88 11.28
C GLU A 22 13.41 2.84 9.79
N PHE A 23 13.06 1.65 9.29
CA PHE A 23 12.60 1.46 7.92
C PHE A 23 11.43 2.37 7.58
N MET A 24 10.38 2.39 8.40
CA MET A 24 9.20 3.21 8.14
C MET A 24 9.48 4.71 8.25
N SER A 25 10.36 5.14 9.15
CA SER A 25 10.82 6.54 9.23
C SER A 25 11.53 6.97 7.94
N ARG A 26 12.47 6.14 7.45
CA ARG A 26 13.18 6.40 6.19
C ARG A 26 12.24 6.36 4.98
N CYS A 27 11.27 5.43 4.97
CA CYS A 27 10.24 5.38 3.93
C CYS A 27 9.43 6.69 3.88
N ALA A 28 9.04 7.25 5.03
CA ALA A 28 8.30 8.51 5.08
C ALA A 28 9.11 9.67 4.49
N GLU A 29 10.40 9.78 4.83
CA GLU A 29 11.31 10.80 4.28
C GLU A 29 11.46 10.68 2.76
N VAL A 30 11.69 9.47 2.27
CA VAL A 30 11.85 9.20 0.83
C VAL A 30 10.56 9.49 0.06
N LEU A 31 9.40 9.11 0.60
CA LEU A 31 8.11 9.44 -0.02
C LEU A 31 7.86 10.95 -0.06
N ALA A 32 8.15 11.66 1.02
CA ALA A 32 8.01 13.12 1.06
C ALA A 32 8.95 13.80 0.05
N TYR A 33 10.19 13.32 -0.09
CA TYR A 33 11.11 13.78 -1.14
C TYR A 33 10.55 13.48 -2.54
N TYR A 34 10.09 12.26 -2.78
CA TYR A 34 9.54 11.84 -4.07
C TYR A 34 8.34 12.69 -4.49
N ILE A 35 7.40 12.95 -3.58
CA ILE A 35 6.25 13.82 -3.84
C ILE A 35 6.70 15.22 -4.25
N ARG A 36 7.64 15.83 -3.49
CA ARG A 36 8.18 17.17 -3.83
C ARG A 36 8.85 17.17 -5.21
N HIS A 37 9.65 16.16 -5.49
CA HIS A 37 10.32 16.01 -6.78
C HIS A 37 9.29 15.93 -7.92
N LYS A 38 8.29 15.04 -7.80
CA LYS A 38 7.23 14.87 -8.80
C LYS A 38 6.43 16.17 -9.02
N LEU A 39 6.06 16.89 -7.97
CA LEU A 39 5.37 18.18 -8.09
C LEU A 39 6.19 19.23 -8.86
N GLN A 40 7.51 19.17 -8.82
CA GLN A 40 8.39 20.11 -9.53
C GLN A 40 8.63 19.70 -10.98
N THR A 41 8.87 18.41 -11.22
CA THR A 41 9.37 17.90 -12.51
C THR A 41 8.31 17.32 -13.43
N ASP A 42 7.15 16.91 -12.90
CA ASP A 42 6.10 16.26 -13.67
C ASP A 42 4.89 17.20 -13.82
N GLU A 43 4.58 17.56 -15.07
CA GLU A 43 3.49 18.48 -15.39
C GLU A 43 2.13 17.99 -14.90
N VAL A 44 1.89 16.67 -14.93
CA VAL A 44 0.62 16.06 -14.48
C VAL A 44 0.43 16.26 -12.97
N TRP A 45 1.53 16.27 -12.22
CA TRP A 45 1.49 16.41 -10.76
C TRP A 45 1.29 17.86 -10.31
N ARG A 46 1.64 18.86 -11.13
CA ARG A 46 1.57 20.28 -10.75
C ARG A 46 0.16 20.75 -10.36
N SER A 47 -0.88 20.16 -10.93
CA SER A 47 -2.28 20.47 -10.61
C SER A 47 -2.86 19.62 -9.49
N LEU A 48 -2.10 18.68 -8.92
CA LEU A 48 -2.58 17.77 -7.89
C LEU A 48 -2.35 18.35 -6.48
N ARG A 49 -3.36 18.20 -5.62
CA ARG A 49 -3.16 18.28 -4.17
C ARG A 49 -2.78 16.90 -3.66
N VAL A 50 -1.53 16.75 -3.24
CA VAL A 50 -1.00 15.49 -2.68
C VAL A 50 -0.96 15.60 -1.16
N ILE A 51 -1.51 14.60 -0.46
CA ILE A 51 -1.50 14.50 1.00
C ILE A 51 -0.78 13.20 1.37
N LEU A 52 0.20 13.28 2.27
CA LEU A 52 0.91 12.14 2.83
C LEU A 52 0.52 12.00 4.31
N SER A 53 -0.05 10.85 4.68
CA SER A 53 -0.26 10.44 6.07
C SER A 53 0.62 9.21 6.34
N ALA A 54 1.82 9.45 6.86
CA ALA A 54 2.82 8.41 7.09
C ALA A 54 2.53 7.60 8.37
N ALA A 55 3.48 6.75 8.75
CA ALA A 55 3.34 5.81 9.87
C ALA A 55 3.38 6.50 11.26
N ASP A 56 3.79 7.75 11.33
CA ASP A 56 3.75 8.60 12.52
C ASP A 56 2.34 9.13 12.83
N ALA A 57 1.46 9.19 11.83
CA ALA A 57 0.05 9.55 12.00
C ALA A 57 -0.78 8.33 12.46
N PRO A 58 -1.37 8.35 13.68
CA PRO A 58 -2.11 7.22 14.24
C PRO A 58 -3.28 6.76 13.37
N GLY A 59 -3.58 5.47 13.43
CA GLY A 59 -4.70 4.84 12.73
C GLY A 59 -4.28 4.09 11.46
N GLU A 60 -5.07 3.08 11.11
CA GLU A 60 -4.85 2.25 9.93
C GLU A 60 -5.10 3.02 8.63
N GLY A 61 -4.32 2.72 7.59
CA GLY A 61 -4.33 3.48 6.33
C GLY A 61 -5.72 3.57 5.70
N GLU A 62 -6.44 2.46 5.61
CA GLU A 62 -7.77 2.41 5.00
C GLU A 62 -8.83 3.21 5.79
N HIS A 63 -8.75 3.18 7.12
CA HIS A 63 -9.62 3.96 8.00
C HIS A 63 -9.33 5.46 7.88
N LYS A 64 -8.06 5.86 7.80
CA LYS A 64 -7.67 7.27 7.57
C LYS A 64 -8.22 7.79 6.24
N ILE A 65 -8.18 6.97 5.18
CA ILE A 65 -8.75 7.32 3.87
C ILE A 65 -10.27 7.45 3.97
N ALA A 66 -10.97 6.49 4.58
CA ALA A 66 -12.41 6.52 4.74
C ALA A 66 -12.88 7.77 5.52
N GLU A 67 -12.16 8.14 6.58
CA GLU A 67 -12.43 9.37 7.34
C GLU A 67 -12.18 10.64 6.52
N HIS A 68 -11.12 10.68 5.72
CA HIS A 68 -10.84 11.80 4.82
C HIS A 68 -11.97 11.98 3.79
N ILE A 69 -12.47 10.90 3.20
CA ILE A 69 -13.59 10.95 2.24
C ILE A 69 -14.86 11.47 2.92
N ARG A 70 -15.18 10.95 4.12
CA ARG A 70 -16.37 11.35 4.89
C ARG A 70 -16.33 12.82 5.33
N SER A 71 -15.15 13.33 5.68
CA SER A 71 -14.99 14.73 6.13
C SER A 71 -15.00 15.73 4.97
N ALA A 72 -14.66 15.31 3.75
CA ALA A 72 -14.73 16.14 2.55
C ALA A 72 -16.20 16.34 2.12
N ARG A 73 -16.88 17.33 2.71
CA ARG A 73 -18.30 17.70 2.45
C ARG A 73 -18.58 18.26 1.04
N GLU A 74 -17.61 18.29 0.14
CA GLU A 74 -17.74 18.91 -1.18
C GLU A 74 -18.28 17.92 -2.21
N LEU A 75 -19.47 18.21 -2.75
CA LEU A 75 -20.08 17.47 -3.84
C LEU A 75 -20.11 18.30 -5.13
N PRO A 76 -19.98 17.65 -6.32
CA PRO A 76 -19.75 16.21 -6.53
C PRO A 76 -18.27 15.85 -6.78
N ARG A 77 -17.71 14.90 -6.01
CA ARG A 77 -16.38 14.29 -6.22
C ARG A 77 -16.50 12.79 -6.54
N ARG A 78 -15.65 12.30 -7.45
CA ARG A 78 -15.48 10.87 -7.77
C ARG A 78 -14.26 10.33 -7.03
N HIS A 79 -14.44 9.27 -6.24
CA HIS A 79 -13.40 8.66 -5.43
C HIS A 79 -12.91 7.34 -6.04
N CYS A 80 -11.61 7.11 -6.00
CA CYS A 80 -10.99 5.83 -6.33
C CYS A 80 -10.03 5.46 -5.20
N VAL A 81 -10.21 4.27 -4.61
CA VAL A 81 -9.34 3.76 -3.53
C VAL A 81 -8.61 2.54 -4.05
N TYR A 82 -7.29 2.48 -3.83
CA TYR A 82 -6.46 1.35 -4.21
C TYR A 82 -6.08 0.53 -2.98
N GLY A 83 -6.20 -0.79 -3.06
CA GLY A 83 -5.66 -1.70 -2.06
C GLY A 83 -6.12 -3.15 -2.22
N LEU A 84 -5.45 -4.06 -1.52
CA LEU A 84 -5.71 -5.50 -1.61
C LEU A 84 -6.50 -6.05 -0.44
N ASP A 85 -7.00 -5.21 0.46
CA ASP A 85 -7.80 -5.63 1.60
C ASP A 85 -9.26 -5.81 1.20
N ALA A 86 -9.91 -6.83 1.77
CA ALA A 86 -11.33 -7.09 1.53
C ALA A 86 -12.22 -6.01 2.20
N ASP A 87 -11.74 -5.44 3.30
CA ASP A 87 -12.46 -4.50 4.14
C ASP A 87 -12.72 -3.16 3.44
N LEU A 88 -11.91 -2.81 2.43
CA LEU A 88 -12.13 -1.65 1.55
C LEU A 88 -13.53 -1.60 0.94
N ILE A 89 -14.16 -2.75 0.66
CA ILE A 89 -15.54 -2.79 0.14
C ILE A 89 -16.51 -2.23 1.17
N MET A 90 -16.42 -2.71 2.41
CA MET A 90 -17.29 -2.29 3.49
C MET A 90 -17.00 -0.84 3.91
N LEU A 91 -15.72 -0.46 3.97
CA LEU A 91 -15.31 0.91 4.27
C LEU A 91 -15.80 1.90 3.21
N ALA A 92 -15.70 1.56 1.92
CA ALA A 92 -16.20 2.40 0.83
C ALA A 92 -17.70 2.65 0.95
N LEU A 93 -18.50 1.62 1.25
CA LEU A 93 -19.94 1.76 1.48
C LEU A 93 -20.23 2.64 2.70
N ALA A 94 -19.48 2.47 3.79
CA ALA A 94 -19.63 3.23 5.03
C ALA A 94 -19.27 4.73 4.88
N THR A 95 -18.56 5.12 3.81
CA THR A 95 -18.30 6.55 3.54
C THR A 95 -19.56 7.32 3.10
N HIS A 96 -20.60 6.62 2.61
CA HIS A 96 -21.77 7.21 1.96
C HIS A 96 -21.43 8.12 0.76
N ALA A 97 -20.24 8.00 0.17
CA ALA A 97 -19.86 8.74 -1.02
C ALA A 97 -20.68 8.26 -2.24
N PRO A 98 -21.36 9.16 -2.99
CA PRO A 98 -22.22 8.75 -4.10
C PRO A 98 -21.49 8.02 -5.24
N THR A 99 -20.22 8.36 -5.47
CA THR A 99 -19.38 7.79 -6.53
C THR A 99 -18.02 7.40 -5.99
N ILE A 100 -17.84 6.11 -5.72
CA ILE A 100 -16.60 5.51 -5.24
C ILE A 100 -16.31 4.19 -5.97
N CYS A 101 -15.06 3.96 -6.37
CA CYS A 101 -14.60 2.69 -6.91
C CYS A 101 -13.35 2.18 -6.20
N ILE A 102 -13.17 0.86 -6.21
CA ILE A 102 -12.00 0.20 -5.62
C ILE A 102 -11.18 -0.42 -6.75
N LEU A 103 -9.90 -0.05 -6.82
CA LEU A 103 -8.94 -0.61 -7.75
C LEU A 103 -8.08 -1.65 -7.04
N ARG A 104 -8.03 -2.87 -7.58
CA ARG A 104 -7.27 -4.00 -7.00
C ARG A 104 -6.57 -4.78 -8.11
N GLU A 105 -5.42 -5.35 -7.80
CA GLU A 105 -4.72 -6.24 -8.73
C GLU A 105 -5.45 -7.57 -8.87
N LYS A 106 -5.35 -8.19 -10.06
CA LYS A 106 -5.93 -9.51 -10.30
C LYS A 106 -5.06 -10.59 -9.64
N VAL A 107 -5.57 -11.23 -8.60
CA VAL A 107 -4.91 -12.39 -7.99
C VAL A 107 -5.12 -13.62 -8.88
N VAL A 108 -4.03 -14.15 -9.43
CA VAL A 108 -4.03 -15.40 -10.22
C VAL A 108 -3.54 -16.53 -9.34
N PHE A 109 -4.47 -17.37 -8.85
CA PHE A 109 -4.11 -18.58 -8.12
C PHE A 109 -3.52 -19.61 -9.10
N ARG A 110 -2.20 -19.80 -9.06
CA ARG A 110 -1.57 -20.94 -9.74
C ARG A 110 -2.01 -22.22 -9.02
N LYS A 111 -2.62 -23.17 -9.75
CA LYS A 111 -2.82 -24.53 -9.23
C LYS A 111 -1.44 -25.07 -8.81
N ALA A 112 -1.33 -25.53 -7.57
CA ALA A 112 -0.15 -26.28 -7.14
C ALA A 112 0.02 -27.46 -8.11
N SER A 113 1.11 -27.45 -8.88
CA SER A 113 1.47 -28.58 -9.73
C SER A 113 1.67 -29.80 -8.84
N ALA A 114 1.15 -30.94 -9.28
CA ALA A 114 1.18 -32.20 -8.54
C ALA A 114 2.61 -32.74 -8.25
N ASP A 115 3.66 -32.04 -8.70
CA ASP A 115 5.07 -32.42 -8.57
C ASP A 115 5.67 -32.11 -7.19
N ASP A 116 5.02 -31.26 -6.38
CA ASP A 116 5.49 -30.92 -5.02
C ASP A 116 5.17 -32.01 -3.97
N ARG A 117 4.35 -33.01 -4.33
CA ARG A 117 4.02 -34.15 -3.45
C ARG A 117 5.07 -35.27 -3.42
N ARG A 118 6.18 -35.15 -4.16
CA ARG A 118 7.22 -36.19 -4.26
C ARG A 118 8.47 -35.97 -3.40
N LYS A 119 8.49 -34.92 -2.57
CA LYS A 119 9.65 -34.60 -1.69
C LYS A 119 9.43 -34.82 -0.19
N VAL A 120 8.37 -35.54 0.18
CA VAL A 120 8.19 -36.03 1.57
C VAL A 120 7.90 -37.52 1.51
N SER A 121 8.96 -38.32 1.39
CA SER A 121 8.97 -39.77 1.63
C SER A 121 10.38 -40.19 2.02
#